data_AF-A0A0Q9JB15-F1
#
_entry.id   AF-A0A0Q9JB15-F1
#
_cell.length_a   1.000
_cell.length_b   1.000
_cell.length_c   1.000
_cell.angle_alpha   90.00
_cell.angle_beta   90.00
_cell.angle_gamma   90.00
#
_symmetry.space_group_name_H-M   'P 1'
#
loop_
_entity.id
_entity.type
_entity.pdbx_description
1 polymer ?
#
loop_
_entity_poly.entity_id
_entity_poly.type
_entity_poly.pdbx_seq_one_letter_code
_entity_poly.pdbx_strand_id
1 'polypeptide(L)'
;MRQVSGCGPYRAGRARAALFAGVTLAALALTGGDAQAQAVENWKAAPLDGDFNNGANWVSGTAPGSSQIAEFGTSGLTTVDVTASVNPYAIRVLSGGYVFGIGSGVVFALQRRRTRSPGRERDRQQSGGGNIAAD
;
A
#
# COMPACT_ATOMS: atom_id res chain seq x y z
N MET A 1 -19.94 -42.52 61.36
CA MET A 1 -21.41 -42.53 61.19
C MET A 1 -21.96 -41.17 61.59
N ARG A 2 -22.58 -40.48 60.62
CA ARG A 2 -23.65 -39.46 60.64
C ARG A 2 -23.65 -38.25 61.60
N GLN A 3 -23.58 -37.08 60.92
CA GLN A 3 -24.31 -35.78 61.06
C GLN A 3 -24.12 -35.00 62.38
N VAL A 4 -24.03 -33.66 62.36
CA VAL A 4 -25.18 -32.73 62.26
C VAL A 4 -24.78 -31.33 61.71
N SER A 5 -25.63 -30.86 60.80
CA SER A 5 -26.06 -29.50 60.42
C SER A 5 -25.09 -28.39 60.02
N GLY A 6 -25.33 -27.89 58.78
CA GLY A 6 -24.88 -26.61 58.31
C GLY A 6 -25.75 -25.44 58.80
N CYS A 7 -25.10 -24.31 58.99
CA CYS A 7 -25.70 -22.98 59.06
C CYS A 7 -25.31 -22.21 57.80
N GLY A 8 -26.29 -21.82 57.00
CA GLY A 8 -26.10 -20.79 55.98
C GLY A 8 -26.18 -19.40 56.59
N PRO A 9 -25.55 -18.38 55.99
CA PRO A 9 -25.97 -17.01 56.20
C PRO A 9 -26.65 -16.41 54.96
N TYR A 10 -27.92 -16.10 55.18
CA TYR A 10 -28.62 -14.85 54.85
C TYR A 10 -27.98 -13.90 53.83
N ARG A 11 -28.74 -13.68 52.75
CA ARG A 11 -28.64 -12.52 51.84
C ARG A 11 -28.92 -11.22 52.61
N ALA A 12 -28.11 -10.20 52.40
CA ALA A 12 -28.56 -8.81 52.47
C ALA A 12 -27.67 -7.95 51.59
N GLY A 13 -28.28 -7.32 50.59
CA GLY A 13 -27.61 -6.52 49.58
C GLY A 13 -26.85 -5.35 50.17
N ARG A 14 -25.69 -5.07 49.58
CA ARG A 14 -24.99 -3.80 49.76
C ARG A 14 -24.95 -3.08 48.42
N ALA A 15 -25.55 -1.89 48.46
CA ALA A 15 -25.53 -0.79 47.53
C ALA A 15 -24.47 -0.89 46.42
N ARG A 16 -24.93 -0.94 45.17
CA ARG A 16 -24.10 -0.59 44.01
C ARG A 16 -24.05 0.92 43.94
N ALA A 17 -22.97 1.50 44.44
CA ALA A 17 -22.65 2.90 44.19
C ALA A 17 -21.13 3.05 43.98
N ALA A 18 -20.83 3.87 42.99
CA ALA A 18 -19.52 4.36 42.57
C ALA A 18 -18.66 3.35 41.77
N LEU A 19 -17.92 3.74 40.74
CA LEU A 19 -17.42 5.07 40.40
C LEU A 19 -17.11 5.07 38.89
N PHE A 20 -17.34 6.20 38.22
CA PHE A 20 -17.17 6.41 36.78
C PHE A 20 -15.83 5.85 36.27
N ALA A 21 -15.88 4.80 35.45
CA ALA A 21 -14.71 4.23 34.83
C ALA A 21 -14.40 5.00 33.53
N GLY A 22 -13.32 5.77 33.58
CA GLY A 22 -12.42 6.02 32.46
C GLY A 22 -13.00 6.80 31.28
N VAL A 23 -12.74 8.11 31.25
CA VAL A 23 -12.59 8.81 29.97
C VAL A 23 -11.42 8.14 29.25
N THR A 24 -11.70 7.31 28.26
CA THR A 24 -10.68 6.84 27.32
C THR A 24 -10.23 8.06 26.53
N LEU A 25 -9.01 8.52 26.85
CA LEU A 25 -8.27 9.49 26.08
C LEU A 25 -8.14 8.92 24.65
N ALA A 26 -8.94 9.46 23.72
CA ALA A 26 -8.81 9.13 22.31
C ALA A 26 -7.43 9.58 21.86
N ALA A 27 -6.51 8.62 21.71
CA ALA A 27 -5.21 8.86 21.13
C ALA A 27 -5.43 9.47 19.75
N LEU A 28 -5.02 10.73 19.61
CA LEU A 28 -4.92 11.44 18.35
C LEU A 28 -3.92 10.65 17.50
N ALA A 29 -4.41 9.72 16.67
CA ALA A 29 -3.61 9.12 15.64
C ALA A 29 -3.25 10.25 14.68
N LEU A 30 -2.02 10.77 14.79
CA LEU A 30 -1.36 11.36 13.64
C LEU A 30 -1.47 10.32 12.53
N THR A 31 -2.36 10.54 11.57
CA THR A 31 -2.46 9.77 10.35
C THR A 31 -1.18 10.02 9.56
N GLY A 32 -0.12 9.31 9.95
CA GLY A 32 1.02 9.07 9.10
C GLY A 32 0.46 8.44 7.83
N GLY A 33 0.62 9.14 6.71
CA GLY A 33 -0.09 8.87 5.47
C GLY A 33 -0.15 7.39 5.12
N ASP A 34 -1.37 6.89 4.95
CA ASP A 34 -1.61 5.52 4.56
C ASP A 34 -0.93 5.25 3.22
N ALA A 35 0.09 4.38 3.22
CA ALA A 35 0.53 3.74 2.00
C ALA A 35 -0.60 2.81 1.54
N GLN A 36 -1.54 3.34 0.75
CA GLN A 36 -2.60 2.55 0.14
C GLN A 36 -1.95 1.47 -0.72
N ALA A 37 -2.19 0.20 -0.40
CA ALA A 37 -1.75 -0.91 -1.24
C ALA A 37 -2.39 -0.75 -2.62
N GLN A 38 -1.57 -0.71 -3.67
CA GLN A 38 -2.07 -0.58 -5.04
C GLN A 38 -2.70 -1.91 -5.47
N ALA A 39 -3.86 -1.81 -6.12
CA ALA A 39 -4.50 -2.97 -6.73
C ALA A 39 -3.60 -3.55 -7.82
N VAL A 40 -3.70 -4.85 -8.07
CA VAL A 40 -2.88 -5.54 -9.07
C VAL A 40 -3.80 -6.05 -10.18
N GLU A 41 -3.48 -5.67 -11.41
CA GLU A 41 -4.14 -6.18 -12.61
C GLU A 41 -3.20 -7.11 -13.36
N ASN A 42 -3.66 -8.34 -13.57
CA ASN A 42 -2.84 -9.40 -14.14
C ASN A 42 -3.07 -9.51 -15.64
N TRP A 43 -1.97 -9.54 -16.40
CA TRP A 43 -1.96 -9.96 -17.79
C TRP A 43 -2.33 -11.45 -17.87
N LYS A 44 -3.21 -11.82 -18.79
CA LYS A 44 -3.64 -13.21 -18.95
C LYS A 44 -2.49 -14.12 -19.41
N ALA A 45 -2.56 -15.39 -18.98
CA ALA A 45 -1.67 -16.43 -19.49
C ALA A 45 -1.89 -16.69 -21.00
N ALA A 46 -3.13 -16.50 -21.47
CA ALA A 46 -3.51 -16.53 -22.88
C ALA A 46 -4.35 -15.28 -23.19
N PRO A 47 -3.72 -14.13 -23.46
CA PRO A 47 -4.42 -12.91 -23.86
C PRO A 47 -4.99 -13.10 -25.29
N LEU A 48 -5.95 -12.26 -25.66
CA LEU A 48 -6.57 -12.27 -26.98
C LEU A 48 -5.58 -11.79 -28.05
N ASP A 49 -4.83 -10.74 -27.73
CA ASP A 49 -3.82 -10.13 -28.59
C ASP A 49 -2.71 -9.49 -27.74
N GLY A 50 -1.81 -8.75 -28.38
CA GLY A 50 -0.70 -8.04 -27.72
C GLY A 50 -1.02 -6.63 -27.25
N ASP A 51 -2.23 -6.11 -27.45
CA ASP A 51 -2.55 -4.73 -27.13
C ASP A 51 -2.73 -4.53 -25.61
N PHE A 52 -1.84 -3.76 -24.99
CA PHE A 52 -1.92 -3.40 -23.58
C PHE A 52 -3.26 -2.72 -23.25
N ASN A 53 -3.77 -1.90 -24.17
CA ASN A 53 -4.98 -1.12 -23.96
C ASN A 53 -6.26 -1.95 -24.09
N ASN A 54 -6.19 -3.15 -24.67
CA ASN A 54 -7.32 -4.05 -24.80
C ASN A 54 -7.64 -4.71 -23.44
N GLY A 55 -8.74 -4.28 -22.82
CA GLY A 55 -9.22 -4.81 -21.54
C GLY A 55 -9.41 -6.32 -21.54
N ALA A 56 -9.72 -6.94 -22.68
CA ALA A 56 -9.88 -8.39 -22.78
C ALA A 56 -8.59 -9.18 -22.49
N ASN A 57 -7.41 -8.55 -22.54
CA ASN A 57 -6.13 -9.17 -22.21
C ASN A 57 -5.83 -9.21 -20.71
N TRP A 58 -6.60 -8.47 -19.91
CA TRP A 58 -6.47 -8.38 -18.46
C TRP A 58 -7.49 -9.25 -17.76
N VAL A 59 -7.12 -9.80 -16.60
CA VAL A 59 -8.00 -10.70 -15.82
C VAL A 59 -9.32 -10.03 -15.43
N SER A 60 -9.29 -8.75 -15.03
CA SER A 60 -10.49 -7.99 -14.68
C SER A 60 -11.33 -7.54 -15.89
N GLY A 61 -10.82 -7.73 -17.11
CA GLY A 61 -11.46 -7.21 -18.32
C GLY A 61 -11.19 -5.73 -18.59
N THR A 62 -10.35 -5.06 -17.79
CA THR A 62 -9.99 -3.65 -17.95
C THR A 62 -8.48 -3.46 -17.84
N ALA A 63 -7.91 -2.60 -18.68
CA ALA A 63 -6.49 -2.26 -18.60
C ALA A 63 -6.18 -1.42 -17.34
N PRO A 64 -5.02 -1.62 -16.69
CA PRO A 64 -4.67 -0.96 -15.44
C PRO A 64 -4.50 0.56 -15.60
N GLY A 65 -5.13 1.29 -14.67
CA GLY A 65 -4.99 2.74 -14.53
C GLY A 65 -3.96 3.16 -13.47
N SER A 66 -3.94 4.44 -13.12
CA SER A 66 -2.92 5.07 -12.28
C SER A 66 -2.84 4.64 -10.82
N SER A 67 -3.82 3.90 -10.35
CA SER A 67 -3.85 3.30 -9.01
C SER A 67 -3.52 1.80 -9.02
N GLN A 68 -3.30 1.22 -10.19
CA GLN A 68 -3.12 -0.23 -10.37
C GLN A 68 -1.70 -0.57 -10.85
N ILE A 69 -1.20 -1.69 -10.36
CA ILE A 69 0.02 -2.33 -10.83
C ILE A 69 -0.35 -3.25 -11.99
N ALA A 70 0.25 -3.03 -13.15
CA ALA A 70 0.21 -3.94 -14.27
C ALA A 70 1.20 -5.09 -14.03
N GLU A 71 0.70 -6.30 -13.77
CA GLU A 71 1.50 -7.48 -13.47
C GLU A 71 1.51 -8.48 -14.63
N PHE A 72 2.71 -8.91 -15.00
CA PHE A 72 2.99 -9.87 -16.05
C PHE A 72 3.64 -11.11 -15.46
N GLY A 73 3.03 -12.27 -15.67
CA GLY A 73 3.55 -13.58 -15.27
C GLY A 73 3.96 -14.41 -16.49
N THR A 74 3.76 -15.73 -16.42
CA THR A 74 3.94 -16.58 -17.61
C THR A 74 2.77 -16.39 -18.56
N SER A 75 3.04 -16.03 -19.81
CA SER A 75 2.04 -15.85 -20.86
C SER A 75 2.50 -16.45 -22.19
N GLY A 76 1.54 -16.90 -23.00
CA GLY A 76 1.78 -17.36 -24.38
C GLY A 76 2.06 -16.22 -25.35
N LEU A 77 1.86 -14.96 -24.93
CA LEU A 77 2.13 -13.77 -25.73
C LEU A 77 2.90 -12.75 -24.89
N THR A 78 4.13 -12.46 -25.31
CA THR A 78 5.09 -11.62 -24.57
C THR A 78 5.54 -10.36 -25.31
N THR A 79 5.08 -10.18 -26.54
CA THR A 79 5.22 -8.90 -27.26
C THR A 79 3.97 -8.08 -27.01
N VAL A 80 4.10 -7.01 -26.25
CA VAL A 80 2.98 -6.18 -25.81
C VAL A 80 3.09 -4.81 -26.45
N ASP A 81 2.10 -4.43 -27.24
CA ASP A 81 2.02 -3.15 -27.90
C ASP A 81 1.16 -2.18 -27.09
N VAL A 82 1.61 -0.94 -26.98
CA VAL A 82 0.89 0.12 -26.28
C VAL A 82 0.43 1.11 -27.34
N THR A 83 -0.85 1.00 -27.69
CA THR A 83 -1.47 1.70 -28.83
C THR A 83 -2.08 3.05 -28.43
N ALA A 84 -2.36 3.24 -27.14
CA ALA A 84 -2.82 4.50 -26.57
C ALA A 84 -2.12 4.80 -25.23
N SER A 85 -2.00 6.09 -24.87
CA SER A 85 -1.29 6.51 -23.66
C SER A 85 -1.84 5.85 -22.40
N VAL A 86 -0.94 5.31 -21.59
CA VAL A 86 -1.25 4.64 -20.32
C VAL A 86 -0.39 5.17 -19.19
N ASN A 87 -0.91 5.05 -17.98
CA ASN A 87 -0.23 5.48 -16.77
C ASN A 87 -0.52 4.51 -15.64
N PRO A 88 -0.08 3.23 -15.69
CA PRO A 88 -0.19 2.35 -14.54
C PRO A 88 0.67 2.86 -13.40
N TYR A 89 0.30 2.54 -12.15
CA TYR A 89 1.11 2.88 -10.99
C TYR A 89 2.54 2.32 -11.12
N ALA A 90 2.61 1.04 -11.50
CA ALA A 90 3.85 0.33 -11.75
C ALA A 90 3.65 -0.79 -12.77
N ILE A 91 4.75 -1.24 -13.37
CA ILE A 91 4.84 -2.47 -14.16
C ILE A 91 5.66 -3.47 -13.37
N ARG A 92 5.14 -4.70 -13.22
CA ARG A 92 5.83 -5.79 -12.54
C ARG A 92 5.87 -7.01 -13.44
N VAL A 93 7.06 -7.53 -13.69
CA VAL A 93 7.27 -8.79 -14.41
C VAL A 93 7.76 -9.82 -13.40
N LEU A 94 6.94 -10.83 -13.14
CA LEU A 94 7.26 -11.89 -12.17
C LEU A 94 8.09 -13.00 -12.80
N SER A 95 7.84 -13.31 -14.08
CA SER A 95 8.53 -14.36 -14.84
C SER A 95 8.49 -14.05 -16.33
N GLY A 96 9.43 -14.65 -17.08
CA GLY A 96 9.52 -14.48 -18.53
C GLY A 96 10.23 -13.20 -18.96
N GLY A 97 10.29 -12.99 -20.29
CA GLY A 97 10.80 -11.79 -20.93
C GLY A 97 9.71 -11.15 -21.77
N TYR A 98 9.41 -9.89 -21.49
CA TYR A 98 8.41 -9.11 -22.21
C TYR A 98 9.08 -8.02 -23.04
N VAL A 99 8.61 -7.84 -24.26
CA VAL A 99 9.01 -6.74 -25.14
C VAL A 99 7.83 -5.79 -25.25
N PHE A 100 8.05 -4.52 -24.91
CA PHE A 100 7.01 -3.50 -24.99
C PHE A 100 7.25 -2.61 -26.22
N GLY A 101 6.35 -2.70 -27.20
CA GLY A 101 6.27 -1.78 -28.34
C GLY A 101 5.48 -0.55 -27.94
N ILE A 102 6.09 0.64 -28.05
CA ILE A 102 5.38 1.91 -27.78
C ILE A 102 5.08 2.60 -29.11
N GLY A 103 3.80 2.83 -29.38
CA GLY A 103 3.36 3.52 -30.59
C GLY A 103 3.90 4.95 -30.68
N SER A 104 3.98 5.48 -31.91
CA SER A 104 4.38 6.88 -32.13
C SER A 104 3.40 7.83 -31.44
N GLY A 105 3.92 8.79 -30.66
CA GLY A 105 3.09 9.76 -29.93
C GLY A 105 2.39 9.21 -28.68
N VAL A 106 2.64 7.94 -28.32
CA VAL A 106 2.10 7.31 -27.11
C VAL A 106 3.02 7.60 -25.93
N VAL A 107 2.41 7.99 -24.80
CA VAL A 107 3.12 8.14 -23.53
C VAL A 107 2.84 6.93 -22.66
N PHE A 108 3.91 6.24 -22.27
CA PHE A 108 3.87 5.26 -21.19
C PHE A 108 4.43 5.91 -19.93
N ALA A 109 3.55 6.42 -19.07
CA ALA A 109 3.95 7.07 -17.83
C ALA A 109 4.05 6.04 -16.70
N LEU A 110 5.14 6.10 -15.93
CA LEU A 110 5.29 5.35 -14.69
C LEU A 110 5.46 6.33 -13.54
N GLN A 111 4.88 6.03 -12.38
CA GLN A 111 5.10 6.86 -11.21
C GLN A 111 6.54 6.71 -10.73
N ARG A 112 7.33 7.79 -10.83
CA ARG A 112 8.71 7.81 -10.36
C ARG A 112 8.73 7.69 -8.83
N ARG A 113 9.12 6.53 -8.30
CA ARG A 113 9.40 6.35 -6.87
C ARG A 113 10.64 7.17 -6.50
N ARG A 114 10.45 8.43 -6.07
CA ARG A 114 11.55 9.24 -5.53
C ARG A 114 11.82 8.77 -4.11
N THR A 115 12.75 7.84 -3.94
CA THR A 115 13.30 7.54 -2.63
C THR A 115 14.13 8.75 -2.19
N ARG A 116 13.57 9.64 -1.37
CA ARG A 116 14.40 10.62 -0.64
C ARG A 116 15.31 9.79 0.27
N SER A 117 16.61 9.78 -0.03
CA SER A 117 17.60 9.18 0.86
C SER A 117 17.65 10.00 2.15
N PRO A 118 17.37 9.44 3.33
CA PRO A 118 17.35 10.18 4.60
C PRO A 118 18.71 10.72 5.06
N GLY A 119 19.79 10.48 4.30
CA GLY A 119 21.16 10.63 4.78
C GLY A 119 21.86 11.97 4.54
N ARG A 120 21.43 12.78 3.57
CA ARG A 120 22.24 13.96 3.13
C ARG A 120 21.83 15.31 3.73
N GLU A 121 20.81 15.34 4.59
CA GLU A 121 20.35 16.60 5.19
C GLU A 121 21.14 16.99 6.45
N ARG A 122 21.88 16.05 7.07
CA ARG A 122 22.72 16.32 8.24
C ARG A 122 24.04 17.02 7.90
N ASP A 123 24.61 16.78 6.72
CA ASP A 123 25.91 17.36 6.34
C ASP A 123 25.81 18.86 6.02
N ARG A 124 24.62 19.35 5.67
CA ARG A 124 24.42 20.77 5.31
C ARG A 124 24.16 21.68 6.52
N GLN A 125 23.67 21.13 7.63
CA GLN A 125 23.41 21.92 8.84
C GLN A 125 24.64 22.06 9.76
N GLN A 126 25.68 21.24 9.60
CA GLN A 126 26.92 21.38 10.39
C GLN A 126 28.00 22.26 9.73
N SER A 127 27.90 22.58 8.44
CA SER A 127 28.90 23.41 7.74
C SER A 127 28.62 24.93 7.78
N GLY A 128 27.59 25.39 8.51
CA GLY A 128 27.17 26.81 8.55
C GLY A 128 27.63 27.63 9.76
N GLY A 129 28.45 27.07 10.65
CA GLY A 129 28.76 27.65 11.97
C GLY A 129 30.18 28.20 12.15
N GLY A 130 30.86 28.64 11.09
CA GLY A 130 32.19 29.26 11.19
C GLY A 130 32.11 30.78 11.29
N ASN A 131 32.15 31.33 12.50
CA ASN A 131 32.36 32.76 12.73
C ASN A 131 33.78 33.14 12.28
N ILE A 132 33.89 33.88 11.17
CA ILE A 132 35.12 34.60 10.83
C ILE A 132 35.13 35.87 11.68
N ALA A 133 35.94 35.89 12.73
CA ALA A 133 36.30 37.13 13.40
C ALA A 133 37.15 37.95 12.43
N ALA A 134 36.68 39.15 12.09
CA ALA A 134 37.46 40.15 11.39
C ALA A 134 38.36 40.88 12.41
N ASP A 135 39.65 40.89 12.15
CA ASP A 135 40.63 41.86 12.64
C ASP A 135 41.08 42.69 11.41
#